data_AF-A0A1L3ZTX5-F1
#
_entry.id   AF-A0A1L3ZTX5-F1
#
_cell.length_a   1.000
_cell.length_b   1.000
_cell.length_c   1.000
_cell.angle_alpha   90.00
_cell.angle_beta   90.00
_cell.angle_gamma   90.00
#
_symmetry.space_group_name_H-M   'P 1'
#
loop_
_entity.id
_entity.type
_entity.pdbx_description
1 polymer ?
#
loop_
_entity_poly.entity_id
_entity_poly.type
_entity_poly.pdbx_seq_one_letter_code
_entity_poly.pdbx_strand_id
1 'polypeptide(L)' 'MSTSSSFYLARAEACANEAEEAVLENVRKRCLRAEAAWRAMADRTLRAQAMRDEREAEKPSDDSAVAL' A
#
# COMPACT_ATOMS: atom_id res chain seq x y z
N MET A 1 13.21 1.93 -7.28
CA MET A 1 12.96 1.52 -5.87
C MET A 1 11.50 1.12 -5.77
N SER A 2 11.21 -0.09 -5.26
CA SER A 2 9.82 -0.53 -5.02
C SER A 2 9.40 -0.05 -3.62
N THR A 3 8.37 0.80 -3.54
CA THR A 3 7.78 1.23 -2.27
C THR A 3 6.78 0.18 -1.79
N SER A 4 6.96 -0.34 -0.57
CA SER A 4 6.06 -1.32 0.05
C SER A 4 4.79 -0.66 0.61
N SER A 5 3.74 -1.44 0.81
CA SER A 5 2.53 -1.00 1.51
C SER A 5 2.84 -0.49 2.93
N SER A 6 3.78 -1.12 3.64
CA SER A 6 4.23 -0.69 4.97
C SER A 6 4.80 0.73 4.98
N PHE A 7 5.55 1.12 3.95
CA PHE A 7 6.05 2.49 3.84
C PHE A 7 4.90 3.50 3.73
N TYR A 8 3.91 3.23 2.89
CA TYR A 8 2.74 4.09 2.74
C TYR A 8 1.90 4.16 4.03
N LEU A 9 1.76 3.05 4.75
CA LEU A 9 1.09 3.03 6.05
C LEU A 9 1.82 3.87 7.10
N ALA A 10 3.15 3.78 7.19
CA ALA A 10 3.94 4.60 8.10
C ALA A 10 3.79 6.11 7.80
N ARG A 11 3.70 6.48 6.51
CA ARG A 11 3.44 7.88 6.10
C ARG A 11 2.01 8.32 6.44
N ALA A 12 1.03 7.43 6.30
CA ALA A 12 -0.34 7.70 6.70
C ALA A 12 -0.43 7.97 8.22
N GLU A 13 0.21 7.12 9.03
CA GLU A 13 0.24 7.28 10.49
C GLU A 13 0.92 8.58 10.91
N ALA A 14 2.04 8.94 10.30
CA ALA A 14 2.68 10.23 10.54
C ALA A 14 1.74 11.42 10.25
N CYS A 15 1.01 11.37 9.13
CA CYS A 15 0.02 12.41 8.81
C CYS A 15 -1.18 12.42 9.78
N ALA A 16 -1.59 11.27 10.31
CA ALA A 16 -2.64 11.18 11.32
C ALA A 16 -2.19 11.85 12.62
N ASN A 17 -0.97 11.54 13.10
CA ASN A 17 -0.40 12.16 14.29
C ASN A 17 -0.26 13.69 14.12
N GLU A 18 0.22 14.15 12.95
CA GLU A 18 0.28 15.58 12.63
C GLU A 18 -1.12 16.24 12.64
N ALA A 19 -2.16 15.53 12.19
CA ALA A 19 -3.53 16.03 12.22
C ALA A 19 -4.09 16.13 13.66
N GLU A 20 -3.68 15.22 14.55
CA GLU A 20 -4.06 15.24 15.96
C GLU A 20 -3.38 16.38 16.72
N GLU A 21 -2.11 16.66 16.42
CA GLU A 21 -1.35 17.76 17.02
C GLU A 21 -1.69 19.14 16.43
N ALA A 22 -2.35 19.18 15.27
CA ALA A 22 -2.65 20.43 14.58
C ALA A 22 -3.64 21.31 15.35
N VAL A 23 -3.16 22.47 15.80
CA VAL A 23 -4.01 23.51 16.44
C VAL A 23 -4.95 24.18 15.43
N LEU A 24 -4.49 24.35 14.18
CA LEU A 24 -5.25 25.03 13.15
C LEU A 24 -6.04 24.03 12.30
N GLU A 25 -7.35 24.26 12.16
CA GLU A 25 -8.25 23.38 11.42
C GLU A 25 -7.84 23.20 9.94
N ASN A 26 -7.26 24.23 9.32
CA ASN A 26 -6.77 24.14 7.94
C ASN A 26 -5.57 23.19 7.81
N VAL A 27 -4.68 23.16 8.81
CA VAL A 27 -3.54 22.24 8.90
C VAL A 27 -4.06 20.83 9.12
N ARG A 28 -4.97 20.64 10.10
CA ARG A 28 -5.61 19.35 10.36
C ARG A 28 -6.24 18.76 9.11
N LYS A 29 -7.06 19.53 8.38
CA LYS A 29 -7.68 19.10 7.12
C LYS A 29 -6.67 18.77 6.03
N ARG A 30 -5.52 19.45 5.98
CA ARG A 30 -4.46 19.12 5.01
C ARG A 30 -3.80 17.80 5.38
N CYS A 31 -3.47 17.59 6.65
CA CYS A 31 -2.87 16.35 7.15
C CYS A 31 -3.79 15.15 6.93
N LEU A 32 -5.10 15.26 7.23
CA LEU A 32 -6.07 14.20 6.96
C LEU A 32 -6.23 13.86 5.47
N ARG A 33 -6.16 14.86 4.57
CA ARG A 33 -6.15 14.60 3.12
C ARG A 33 -4.88 13.87 2.68
N ALA A 34 -3.74 14.21 3.27
CA ALA A 34 -2.48 13.53 3.00
C ALA A 34 -2.53 12.08 3.50
N GLU A 35 -3.00 11.85 4.73
CA GLU A 35 -3.24 10.51 5.28
C GLU A 35 -4.09 9.67 4.32
N ALA A 36 -5.23 10.19 3.88
CA ALA A 36 -6.13 9.48 2.97
C ALA A 36 -5.43 9.09 1.65
N ALA A 37 -4.60 9.98 1.09
CA ALA A 37 -3.83 9.69 -0.12
C ALA A 37 -2.78 8.58 0.12
N TRP A 38 -2.10 8.60 1.27
CA TRP A 38 -1.15 7.56 1.64
C TRP A 38 -1.83 6.20 1.83
N ARG A 39 -2.98 6.15 2.52
CA ARG A 39 -3.78 4.92 2.67
C ARG A 39 -4.24 4.36 1.32
N ALA A 40 -4.72 5.21 0.42
CA ALA A 40 -5.11 4.77 -0.92
C ALA A 40 -3.96 4.14 -1.71
N MET A 41 -2.74 4.65 -1.56
CA MET A 41 -1.55 4.05 -2.19
C MET A 41 -1.16 2.72 -1.53
N ALA A 42 -1.25 2.61 -0.20
CA ALA A 42 -1.04 1.34 0.50
C ALA A 42 -2.01 0.25 -0.02
N ASP A 43 -3.30 0.59 -0.12
CA ASP A 43 -4.34 -0.33 -0.61
C ASP A 43 -4.11 -0.73 -2.07
N ARG A 44 -3.64 0.18 -2.91
CA ARG A 44 -3.28 -0.14 -4.30
C ARG A 44 -2.11 -1.13 -4.34
N THR A 45 -1.08 -0.92 -3.51
CA THR A 45 0.06 -1.82 -3.43
C THR A 45 -0.33 -3.21 -2.93
N LEU A 46 -1.15 -3.28 -1.88
CA LEU A 46 -1.66 -4.54 -1.34
C LEU A 46 -2.49 -5.31 -2.37
N ARG A 47 -3.42 -4.63 -3.06
CA ARG A 47 -4.22 -5.27 -4.14
C ARG A 47 -3.34 -5.77 -5.27
N ALA A 48 -2.32 -5.01 -5.66
CA ALA A 48 -1.39 -5.45 -6.69
C ALA A 48 -0.53 -6.65 -6.25
N GLN A 49 -0.21 -6.77 -4.95
CA GLN A 49 0.46 -7.94 -4.39
C GLN A 49 -0.47 -9.15 -4.40
N ALA A 50 -1.68 -9.03 -3.85
CA ALA A 50 -2.66 -10.11 -3.84
C ALA A 50 -2.94 -10.67 -5.24
N MET A 51 -3.14 -9.81 -6.25
CA MET A 51 -3.33 -10.26 -7.64
C MET A 51 -2.11 -10.99 -8.23
N ARG A 52 -0.89 -10.70 -7.77
CA ARG A 52 0.30 -11.45 -8.20
C ARG A 52 0.35 -12.80 -7.51
N ASP A 53 0.12 -12.84 -6.20
CA ASP A 53 0.13 -14.07 -5.41
C ASP A 53 -0.95 -15.05 -5.92
N GLU A 54 -2.14 -14.55 -6.27
CA GLU A 54 -3.21 -15.32 -6.91
C GLU A 54 -2.75 -15.92 -8.25
N ARG A 55 -2.12 -15.12 -9.13
CA ARG A 55 -1.62 -15.60 -10.42
C ARG A 55 -0.48 -16.61 -10.29
N GLU A 56 0.37 -16.46 -9.27
CA GLU A 56 1.44 -17.41 -8.98
C GLU A 56 0.89 -18.73 -8.44
N ALA A 57 -0.16 -18.68 -7.61
CA ALA A 57 -0.86 -19.87 -7.13
C ALA A 57 -1.66 -20.58 -8.23
N GLU A 58 -2.20 -19.83 -9.19
CA GLU A 58 -2.94 -20.37 -10.34
C GLU A 58 -2.03 -20.94 -11.43
N LYS A 59 -0.74 -20.59 -11.44
CA LYS A 59 0.20 -21.12 -12.43
C LYS A 59 0.44 -22.60 -12.08
N PRO A 60 -0.09 -23.59 -12.84
CA PRO A 60 0.35 -24.95 -12.65
C PRO A 60 1.86 -24.95 -12.87
N SER A 61 2.60 -25.53 -11.93
CA SER A 61 4.01 -25.83 -12.11
C SER A 61 4.15 -26.64 -13.39
N ASP A 62 4.49 -25.98 -14.50
CA ASP A 62 4.89 -26.65 -15.72
C ASP A 62 6.30 -27.19 -15.49
N ASP A 63 6.37 -28.23 -14.67
CA ASP A 63 7.48 -29.16 -14.58
C ASP A 63 7.22 -30.31 -15.56
N SER A 64 6.95 -29.97 -16.83
CA SER A 64 6.74 -30.95 -17.91
C SER A 64 7.59 -30.70 -19.16
N ALA A 65 8.80 -30.17 -18.96
CA ALA A 65 9.81 -30.05 -20.02
C ALA A 65 11.07 -30.90 -19.77
N VAL A 66 10.93 -32.10 -19.20
CA VAL A 66 11.92 -33.18 -19.31
C VAL A 66 11.21 -34.50 -19.60
N ALA A 67 10.74 -34.67 -20.83
CA ALA A 67 10.64 -35.97 -21.50
C ALA A 67 10.13 -35.77 -22.94
N LEU A 68 11.07 -35.66 -23.88
CA LEU A 68 11.15 -36.36 -25.19
C LEU A 68 12.36 -35.80 -25.96
#